data_AF-A0A918L133-F1
#
_entry.id   AF-A0A918L133-F1
#
_cell.length_a   1.000
_cell.length_b   1.000
_cell.length_c   1.000
_cell.angle_alpha   90.00
_cell.angle_beta   90.00
_cell.angle_gamma   90.00
#
_symmetry.space_group_name_H-M   'P 1'
#
loop_
_entity.id
_entity.type
_entity.pdbx_description
1 polymer ?
#
loop_
_entity_poly.entity_id
_entity_poly.type
_entity_poly.pdbx_seq_one_letter_code
_entity_poly.pdbx_strand_id
1 'polypeptide(L)'
;MREALIADAQWEAPFVLANARKGAARGDAFYVAGCLFRAVGLLVQGLHAHAGCWVLNEKGAVQAAGQLPPAPADFAARAHALFAMPGMAPDVLSTVLDAADGLTAEVCGRITP
;
A
#
# COMPACT_ATOMS: atom_id res chain seq x y z
N MET A 1 12.43 16.22 -3.95
CA MET A 1 11.88 14.97 -4.55
C MET A 1 11.61 13.90 -3.49
N ARG A 2 12.55 13.61 -2.57
CA ARG A 2 12.30 12.72 -1.41
C ARG A 2 11.07 13.11 -0.59
N GLU A 3 11.03 14.35 -0.08
CA GLU A 3 9.91 14.86 0.75
C GLU A 3 8.55 14.74 0.04
N ALA A 4 8.50 15.04 -1.26
CA ALA A 4 7.28 14.93 -2.06
C ALA A 4 6.77 13.48 -2.12
N LEU A 5 7.63 12.50 -2.38
CA LEU A 5 7.21 11.09 -2.42
C LEU A 5 6.73 10.57 -1.06
N ILE A 6 7.33 11.04 0.03
CA ILE A 6 6.90 10.69 1.38
C ILE A 6 5.55 11.34 1.69
N ALA A 7 5.38 12.62 1.36
CA ALA A 7 4.11 13.34 1.53
C ALA A 7 3.00 12.72 0.68
N ASP A 8 3.28 12.37 -0.58
CA ASP A 8 2.34 11.68 -1.47
C ASP A 8 1.92 10.33 -0.89
N ALA A 9 2.85 9.54 -0.34
CA ALA A 9 2.51 8.29 0.32
C ALA A 9 1.61 8.50 1.55
N GLN A 10 1.91 9.50 2.37
CA GLN A 10 1.15 9.80 3.59
C GLN A 10 -0.25 10.35 3.32
N TRP A 11 -0.44 11.07 2.21
CA TRP A 11 -1.72 11.66 1.84
C TRP A 11 -2.54 10.76 0.90
N GLU A 12 -1.94 10.27 -0.18
CA GLU A 12 -2.67 9.62 -1.26
C GLU A 12 -3.03 8.17 -0.94
N ALA A 13 -2.16 7.42 -0.25
CA ALA A 13 -2.46 6.03 0.11
C ALA A 13 -3.76 5.90 0.95
N PRO A 14 -3.94 6.63 2.07
CA PRO A 14 -5.20 6.57 2.82
C PRO A 14 -6.39 7.12 2.02
N PHE A 15 -6.17 8.13 1.17
CA PHE A 15 -7.24 8.67 0.31
C PHE A 15 -7.76 7.64 -0.71
N VAL A 16 -6.85 6.92 -1.38
CA VAL A 16 -7.19 5.88 -2.35
C VAL A 16 -7.90 4.70 -1.67
N LEU A 17 -7.43 4.27 -0.50
CA LEU A 17 -8.08 3.19 0.27
C LEU A 17 -9.48 3.60 0.75
N ALA A 18 -9.67 4.85 1.18
CA ALA A 18 -10.99 5.37 1.53
C ALA A 18 -11.96 5.35 0.34
N ASN A 19 -11.49 5.63 -0.87
CA ASN A 19 -12.31 5.51 -2.08
C ASN A 19 -12.63 4.05 -2.44
N ALA A 20 -11.68 3.13 -2.24
CA ALA A 20 -11.86 1.71 -2.50
C ALA A 20 -13.04 1.10 -1.73
N ARG A 21 -13.35 1.62 -0.53
CA ARG A 21 -14.51 1.20 0.28
C ARG A 21 -15.85 1.32 -0.45
N LYS A 22 -15.97 2.31 -1.37
CA LYS A 22 -17.18 2.47 -2.20
C LYS A 22 -17.34 1.32 -3.21
N GLY A 23 -16.22 0.84 -3.77
CA GLY A 23 -16.20 -0.34 -4.64
C GLY A 23 -16.42 -1.63 -3.86
N ALA A 24 -15.81 -1.75 -2.67
CA ALA A 24 -15.99 -2.90 -1.79
C ALA A 24 -17.47 -3.12 -1.44
N ALA A 25 -18.21 -2.06 -1.08
CA ALA A 25 -19.64 -2.13 -0.77
C ALA A 25 -20.50 -2.64 -1.95
N ARG A 26 -19.99 -2.58 -3.18
CA ARG A 26 -20.64 -3.06 -4.41
C ARG A 26 -20.08 -4.40 -4.91
N GLY A 27 -19.12 -4.99 -4.21
CA GLY A 27 -18.40 -6.18 -4.66
C GLY A 27 -17.50 -5.94 -5.87
N ASP A 28 -17.09 -4.69 -6.13
CA ASP A 28 -16.19 -4.36 -7.25
C ASP A 28 -14.74 -4.66 -6.87
N ALA A 29 -14.39 -5.94 -6.92
CA ALA A 29 -13.04 -6.41 -6.60
C ALA A 29 -11.98 -5.86 -7.58
N PHE A 30 -12.36 -5.56 -8.83
CA PHE A 30 -11.44 -4.98 -9.81
C PHE A 30 -11.02 -3.56 -9.38
N TYR A 31 -11.98 -2.71 -9.01
CA TYR A 31 -11.68 -1.38 -8.52
C TYR A 31 -10.89 -1.40 -7.21
N VAL A 32 -11.24 -2.32 -6.29
CA VAL A 32 -10.49 -2.52 -5.04
C VAL A 32 -9.05 -2.94 -5.33
N ALA A 33 -8.82 -3.90 -6.22
CA ALA A 33 -7.47 -4.34 -6.59
C ALA A 33 -6.63 -3.21 -7.20
N GLY A 34 -7.24 -2.36 -8.04
CA GLY A 34 -6.57 -1.17 -8.59
C GLY A 34 -6.18 -0.16 -7.51
N CYS A 35 -7.06 0.08 -6.53
CA CYS A 35 -6.75 0.94 -5.39
C CYS A 35 -5.63 0.36 -4.51
N LEU A 36 -5.65 -0.96 -4.24
CA LEU A 36 -4.60 -1.65 -3.51
C LEU A 36 -3.25 -1.54 -4.23
N PHE A 37 -3.23 -1.75 -5.55
CA PHE A 37 -2.01 -1.59 -6.35
C PHE A 37 -1.43 -0.17 -6.23
N ARG A 38 -2.28 0.86 -6.34
CA ARG A 38 -1.84 2.26 -6.18
C ARG A 38 -1.32 2.54 -4.77
N ALA A 39 -2.06 2.14 -3.74
CA ALA A 39 -1.66 2.35 -2.34
C ALA A 39 -0.32 1.67 -2.04
N VAL A 40 -0.17 0.38 -2.39
CA VAL A 40 1.09 -0.35 -2.19
C VAL A 40 2.24 0.29 -2.95
N GLY A 41 2.01 0.74 -4.20
CA GLY A 41 3.01 1.45 -4.99
C GLY A 41 3.50 2.74 -4.31
N LEU A 42 2.59 3.51 -3.73
CA LEU A 42 2.92 4.72 -2.96
C LEU A 42 3.76 4.39 -1.72
N LEU A 43 3.41 3.35 -0.95
CA LEU A 43 4.19 2.91 0.20
C LEU A 43 5.61 2.49 -0.19
N VAL A 44 5.74 1.75 -1.30
CA VAL A 44 7.04 1.34 -1.86
C VAL A 44 7.88 2.56 -2.21
N GLN A 45 7.31 3.56 -2.90
CA GLN A 45 8.01 4.82 -3.23
C GLN A 45 8.40 5.59 -1.96
N GLY A 46 7.51 5.71 -0.98
CA GLY A 46 7.77 6.39 0.29
C GLY A 46 8.91 5.73 1.08
N LEU A 47 8.95 4.39 1.16
CA LEU A 47 10.03 3.64 1.80
C LEU A 47 11.38 3.85 1.10
N HIS A 48 11.40 3.78 -0.24
CA HIS A 48 12.62 4.02 -1.02
C HIS A 48 13.11 5.46 -0.85
N ALA A 49 12.22 6.43 -1.00
CA ALA A 49 12.53 7.84 -0.81
C ALA A 49 13.11 8.09 0.59
N HIS A 50 12.47 7.53 1.64
CA HIS A 50 12.95 7.68 3.01
C HIS A 50 14.36 7.09 3.19
N ALA A 51 14.64 5.93 2.58
CA ALA A 51 15.94 5.26 2.59
C ALA A 51 16.99 5.90 1.65
N GLY A 52 16.66 6.97 0.93
CA GLY A 52 17.57 7.64 0.00
C GLY A 52 17.83 6.85 -1.29
N CYS A 53 16.96 5.90 -1.64
CA CYS A 53 17.03 5.11 -2.87
C CYS A 53 15.79 5.34 -3.74
N TRP A 54 15.77 4.73 -4.93
CA TRP A 54 14.72 4.96 -5.94
C TRP A 54 14.21 3.62 -6.47
N VAL A 55 12.91 3.58 -6.78
CA VAL A 55 12.30 2.43 -7.44
C VAL A 55 12.69 2.44 -8.92
N LEU A 56 13.30 1.36 -9.38
CA LEU A 56 13.75 1.23 -10.78
C LEU A 56 12.65 0.73 -11.72
N ASN A 57 11.76 -0.12 -11.20
CA ASN A 57 10.62 -0.68 -11.91
C ASN A 57 9.64 -1.25 -10.87
N GLU A 58 8.42 -1.56 -11.32
CA GLU A 58 7.36 -2.10 -10.46
C GLU A 58 7.58 -3.58 -10.12
N LYS A 59 8.33 -4.33 -10.95
CA LYS A 59 8.54 -5.76 -10.78
C LYS A 59 9.46 -6.00 -9.58
N GLY A 60 8.96 -6.71 -8.58
CA GLY A 60 9.72 -6.98 -7.36
C GLY A 60 9.92 -5.75 -6.47
N ALA A 61 9.27 -4.61 -6.76
CA ALA A 61 9.41 -3.39 -5.98
C ALA A 61 8.95 -3.57 -4.52
N VAL A 62 7.91 -4.39 -4.30
CA VAL A 62 7.44 -4.80 -2.97
C VAL A 62 8.51 -5.58 -2.21
N GLN A 63 9.16 -6.54 -2.88
CA GLN A 63 10.22 -7.33 -2.26
C GLN A 63 11.43 -6.46 -1.91
N ALA A 64 11.85 -5.58 -2.83
CA ALA A 64 12.95 -4.64 -2.62
C ALA A 64 12.65 -3.69 -1.45
N ALA A 65 11.45 -3.11 -1.41
CA ALA A 65 11.03 -2.24 -0.32
C ALA A 65 11.05 -2.96 1.04
N GLY A 66 10.65 -4.23 1.08
CA GLY A 66 10.67 -5.04 2.30
C GLY A 66 12.07 -5.32 2.87
N GLN A 67 13.14 -5.06 2.12
CA GLN A 67 14.53 -5.18 2.59
C GLN A 67 15.11 -3.85 3.10
N LEU A 68 14.36 -2.75 3.01
CA LEU A 68 14.83 -1.44 3.45
C LEU A 68 14.71 -1.32 4.98
N PRO A 69 15.66 -0.63 5.66
CA PRO A 69 15.59 -0.40 7.11
C PRO A 69 14.27 0.17 7.65
N PRO A 70 13.58 1.13 6.99
CA PRO A 70 12.29 1.63 7.47
C PRO A 70 11.10 0.69 7.23
N ALA A 71 11.28 -0.44 6.55
CA ALA A 71 10.17 -1.33 6.24
C ALA A 71 9.60 -1.98 7.51
N PRO A 72 8.26 -2.05 7.66
CA PRO A 72 7.62 -2.90 8.65
C PRO A 72 8.07 -4.35 8.57
N ALA A 73 7.96 -5.06 9.70
CA ALA A 73 8.13 -6.50 9.71
C ALA A 73 7.15 -7.15 8.71
N ASP A 74 7.69 -8.10 7.94
CA ASP A 74 6.97 -8.86 6.92
C ASP A 74 6.25 -8.00 5.88
N PHE A 75 6.73 -6.77 5.62
CA PHE A 75 6.11 -5.82 4.68
C PHE A 75 5.75 -6.48 3.35
N ALA A 76 6.71 -7.20 2.74
CA ALA A 76 6.49 -7.82 1.43
C ALA A 76 5.39 -8.89 1.47
N ALA A 77 5.41 -9.77 2.48
CA ALA A 77 4.40 -10.81 2.64
C ALA A 77 3.01 -10.19 2.88
N ARG A 78 2.92 -9.19 3.75
CA ARG A 78 1.67 -8.47 4.06
C ARG A 78 1.13 -7.73 2.84
N ALA A 79 1.98 -7.06 2.07
CA ALA A 79 1.58 -6.38 0.84
C ALA A 79 1.07 -7.36 -0.22
N HIS A 80 1.72 -8.52 -0.39
CA HIS A 80 1.26 -9.55 -1.31
C HIS A 80 -0.07 -10.19 -0.86
N ALA A 81 -0.26 -10.39 0.45
CA ALA A 81 -1.49 -10.95 1.00
C ALA A 81 -2.74 -10.10 0.68
N LEU A 82 -2.59 -8.79 0.50
CA LEU A 82 -3.71 -7.90 0.10
C LEU A 82 -4.32 -8.32 -1.25
N PHE A 83 -3.54 -8.96 -2.13
CA PHE A 83 -4.00 -9.39 -3.45
C PHE A 83 -4.49 -10.84 -3.48
N ALA A 84 -4.39 -11.59 -2.38
CA ALA A 84 -4.85 -12.97 -2.27
C ALA A 84 -6.37 -13.08 -1.99
N MET A 85 -7.15 -12.05 -2.35
CA MET A 85 -8.57 -11.92 -2.01
C MET A 85 -9.37 -13.15 -2.52
N PRO A 86 -10.07 -13.90 -1.65
CA PRO A 86 -10.74 -15.14 -2.05
C PRO A 86 -12.08 -14.94 -2.78
N GLY A 87 -12.52 -13.70 -3.00
CA GLY A 87 -13.79 -13.41 -3.65
C GLY A 87 -14.16 -11.93 -3.69
N MET A 88 -15.40 -11.67 -4.11
CA MET A 88 -15.96 -10.32 -4.31
C MET A 88 -16.96 -9.92 -3.22
N ALA A 89 -17.08 -10.71 -2.15
CA ALA A 89 -18.03 -10.42 -1.09
C ALA A 89 -17.63 -9.12 -0.36
N PRO A 90 -18.57 -8.19 -0.10
CA PRO A 90 -18.25 -6.88 0.48
C PRO A 90 -17.50 -6.94 1.82
N ASP A 91 -17.80 -7.91 2.67
CA ASP A 91 -17.14 -8.17 3.95
C ASP A 91 -15.69 -8.64 3.77
N VAL A 92 -15.44 -9.52 2.79
CA VAL A 92 -14.10 -9.95 2.40
C VAL A 92 -13.28 -8.76 1.89
N LEU A 93 -13.84 -7.94 0.99
CA LEU A 93 -13.16 -6.76 0.46
C LEU A 93 -12.91 -5.71 1.56
N SER A 94 -13.85 -5.52 2.50
CA SER A 94 -13.64 -4.62 3.64
C SER A 94 -12.50 -5.11 4.54
N THR A 95 -12.43 -6.41 4.83
CA THR A 95 -11.38 -7.00 5.66
C THR A 95 -9.99 -6.76 5.04
N VAL A 96 -9.88 -6.89 3.71
CA VAL A 96 -8.64 -6.62 2.98
C VAL A 96 -8.27 -5.13 3.07
N LEU A 97 -9.26 -4.23 2.95
CA LEU A 97 -9.02 -2.79 3.08
C LEU A 97 -8.61 -2.39 4.50
N ASP A 98 -9.15 -3.03 5.53
CA ASP A 98 -8.73 -2.80 6.92
C ASP A 98 -7.27 -3.24 7.15
N ALA A 99 -6.87 -4.37 6.54
CA ALA A 99 -5.47 -4.80 6.54
C ALA A 99 -4.54 -3.82 5.78
N ALA A 100 -5.02 -3.27 4.65
CA ALA A 100 -4.29 -2.28 3.87
C ALA A 100 -4.13 -0.95 4.63
N ASP A 101 -5.16 -0.50 5.35
CA ASP A 101 -5.10 0.69 6.21
C ASP A 101 -4.09 0.49 7.34
N GLY A 102 -4.10 -0.69 7.99
CA GLY A 102 -3.11 -1.02 9.02
C GLY A 102 -1.67 -1.00 8.51
N LEU A 103 -1.41 -1.58 7.33
CA LEU A 103 -0.09 -1.53 6.71
C LEU A 103 0.32 -0.10 6.33
N THR A 104 -0.62 0.68 5.76
CA THR A 104 -0.40 2.07 5.36
C THR A 104 -0.03 2.93 6.57
N ALA A 105 -0.80 2.84 7.65
CA ALA A 105 -0.55 3.60 8.88
C ALA A 105 0.82 3.28 9.48
N GLU A 106 1.20 1.99 9.50
CA GLU A 106 2.50 1.58 10.03
C GLU A 106 3.66 2.10 9.17
N VAL A 107 3.58 2.02 7.84
CA VAL A 107 4.60 2.58 6.96
C VAL A 107 4.70 4.10 7.13
N CYS A 108 3.56 4.81 7.11
CA CYS A 108 3.53 6.26 7.24
C CYS A 108 4.12 6.76 8.57
N GLY A 109 3.95 6.00 9.66
CA GLY A 109 4.57 6.30 10.95
C GLY A 109 6.09 6.04 11.02
N ARG A 110 6.65 5.30 10.06
CA ARG A 110 8.09 4.99 9.98
C ARG A 110 8.86 5.89 9.01
N ILE A 111 8.16 6.53 8.06
CA ILE A 111 8.78 7.43 7.09
C ILE A 111 8.53 8.89 7.50
N THR A 112 9.60 9.65 7.68
CA THR A 112 9.52 11.11 7.92
C THR A 112 10.09 11.87 6.73
N PRO A 113 9.48 13.03 6.39
CA PRO A 113 10.05 13.99 5.44
C PRO A 113 11.48 14.40 5.81
#